data_AF-A0A4Z0YD39-F1
#
_entry.id   AF-A0A4Z0YD39-F1
#
_cell.length_a   1.000
_cell.length_b   1.000
_cell.length_c   1.000
_cell.angle_alpha   90.00
_cell.angle_beta   90.00
_cell.angle_gamma   90.00
#
_symmetry.space_group_name_H-M   'P 1'
#
loop_
_entity.id
_entity.type
_entity.pdbx_description
1 polymer ?
#
loop_
_entity_poly.entity_id
_entity_poly.type
_entity_poly.pdbx_seq_one_letter_code
_entity_poly.pdbx_strand_id
1 'polypeptide(L)'
;MSIITMNPSTSTPPLDKDGHHPGPTQEQAALHEFPDGGKRAWGVACGTSLAVFCTLGYVNSFGVFQTYYTQHQLSDQSPSRIAWIGSLQFYLIFSAGLLAGPLFDRHGAKILLPSAIIYVASVMLTSIASEYWHFILAQGVLGGFSSGMVLNPAFAATPQYFFKNRGAAMGLSIAGSSIGGVIFPLALPRLFDKVGFGWAVRTIGFIILALLAISCTIIKERLPPRKNKFFLPRAFTEITYVLIIAAGSFSRIIYTLICLGPMYY
;
A
#
# COMPACT_ATOMS: atom_id res chain seq x y z
N MET A 1 22.03 4.13 19.13
CA MET A 1 23.03 3.05 19.08
C MET A 1 22.99 2.33 20.42
N SER A 2 22.10 1.36 20.56
CA SER A 2 22.06 0.47 21.74
C SER A 2 22.03 -0.95 21.20
N ILE A 3 23.07 -1.65 21.57
CA ILE A 3 23.54 -2.92 21.04
C ILE A 3 22.55 -4.01 21.45
N ILE A 4 22.09 -4.77 20.46
CA ILE A 4 21.41 -6.05 20.64
C ILE A 4 22.42 -6.99 21.31
N THR A 5 22.29 -7.19 22.61
CA THR A 5 22.94 -8.30 23.30
C THR A 5 22.11 -9.55 23.04
N MET A 6 22.59 -10.39 22.12
CA MET A 6 22.19 -11.79 22.04
C MET A 6 22.59 -12.46 23.36
N ASN A 7 21.62 -12.88 24.17
CA ASN A 7 21.85 -13.85 25.24
C ASN A 7 21.26 -15.20 24.78
N PRO A 8 22.10 -16.22 24.52
CA PRO A 8 21.66 -17.56 24.20
C PRO A 8 21.47 -18.33 25.51
N SER A 9 20.31 -18.20 26.14
CA SER A 9 19.89 -19.11 27.18
C SER A 9 18.40 -19.41 27.03
N THR A 10 18.14 -20.68 26.71
CA THR A 10 16.87 -21.38 26.78
C THR A 10 16.10 -20.95 28.04
N SER A 11 15.09 -20.09 27.87
CA SER A 11 14.08 -19.86 28.89
C SER A 11 12.89 -20.76 28.56
N THR A 12 12.88 -21.95 29.15
CA THR A 12 11.65 -22.73 29.27
C THR A 12 10.61 -21.89 30.03
N PRO A 13 9.35 -21.83 29.55
CA PRO A 13 8.31 -21.09 30.24
C PRO A 13 8.01 -21.73 31.61
N PRO A 14 7.59 -20.93 32.61
CA PRO A 14 7.30 -21.44 33.95
C PRO A 14 6.16 -22.47 33.93
N LEU A 15 6.32 -23.52 34.74
CA LEU A 15 5.38 -24.63 34.89
C LEU A 15 4.02 -24.15 35.44
N ASP A 16 2.93 -24.74 34.95
CA ASP A 16 1.60 -24.57 35.56
C ASP A 16 1.53 -25.28 36.92
N LYS A 17 0.52 -24.97 37.73
CA LYS A 17 0.34 -25.45 39.12
C LYS A 17 0.31 -26.99 39.27
N ASP A 18 0.14 -27.72 38.17
CA ASP A 18 0.11 -29.18 38.10
C ASP A 18 1.40 -29.80 37.48
N GLY A 19 2.49 -29.05 37.42
CA GLY A 19 3.82 -29.57 37.04
C GLY A 19 3.98 -29.96 35.57
N HIS A 20 3.07 -29.53 34.69
CA HIS A 20 3.18 -29.70 33.25
C HIS A 20 3.69 -28.42 32.58
N HIS A 21 4.55 -28.57 31.58
CA HIS A 21 4.82 -27.48 30.65
C HIS A 21 3.51 -27.16 29.92
N PRO A 22 3.04 -25.90 29.92
CA PRO A 22 1.94 -25.53 29.06
C PRO A 22 2.37 -25.88 27.62
N GLY A 23 1.62 -26.76 26.96
CA GLY A 23 1.85 -27.05 25.54
C GLY A 23 1.87 -25.74 24.76
N PRO A 24 2.65 -25.62 23.68
CA PRO A 24 2.81 -24.36 22.98
C PRO A 24 1.42 -23.81 22.63
N THR A 25 1.13 -22.59 23.08
CA THR A 25 -0.05 -21.82 22.62
C THR A 25 -0.05 -21.90 21.10
N GLN A 26 -1.21 -22.09 20.44
CA GLN A 26 -1.30 -22.16 18.96
C GLN A 26 -0.49 -21.06 18.23
N GLU A 27 -0.31 -19.90 18.88
CA GLU A 27 0.55 -18.78 18.47
C GLU A 27 2.05 -19.15 18.37
N GLN A 28 2.60 -19.91 19.32
CA GLN A 28 3.99 -20.40 19.31
C GLN A 28 4.20 -21.56 18.32
N ALA A 29 3.23 -22.45 18.16
CA ALA A 29 3.31 -23.53 17.16
C ALA A 29 3.27 -22.99 15.71
N ALA A 30 2.44 -21.97 15.44
CA ALA A 30 2.36 -21.34 14.12
C ALA A 30 3.61 -20.49 13.77
N LEU A 31 4.31 -19.96 14.78
CA LEU A 31 5.57 -19.23 14.61
C LEU A 31 6.75 -20.14 14.23
N HIS A 32 6.68 -21.44 14.50
CA HIS A 32 7.78 -22.38 14.22
C HIS A 32 7.67 -23.11 12.88
N GLU A 33 6.52 -23.06 12.20
CA GLU A 33 6.30 -23.74 10.93
C GLU A 33 6.01 -22.71 9.84
N PHE A 34 7.03 -22.03 9.30
CA PHE A 34 6.84 -21.24 8.07
C PHE A 34 6.83 -22.19 6.86
N PRO A 35 5.80 -22.18 6.00
CA PRO A 35 5.84 -22.86 4.72
C PRO A 35 6.80 -22.04 3.85
N ASP A 36 8.11 -22.26 4.02
CA ASP A 36 9.19 -21.62 3.27
C ASP A 36 9.14 -22.06 1.78
N GLY A 37 8.05 -21.72 1.09
CA GLY A 37 7.73 -22.15 -0.26
C GLY A 37 6.31 -22.71 -0.45
N GLY A 38 6.08 -23.30 -1.63
CA GLY A 38 4.80 -23.87 -2.04
C GLY A 38 3.94 -22.93 -2.90
N LYS A 39 3.03 -23.52 -3.68
CA LYS A 39 2.16 -22.80 -4.64
C LYS A 39 1.34 -21.68 -3.97
N ARG A 40 0.98 -21.86 -2.70
CA ARG A 40 0.20 -20.89 -1.93
C ARG A 40 1.02 -19.68 -1.47
N ALA A 41 2.25 -19.89 -0.97
CA ALA A 41 3.13 -18.82 -0.53
C ALA A 41 3.55 -17.91 -1.71
N TRP A 42 3.96 -18.53 -2.82
CA TRP A 42 4.27 -17.79 -4.06
C TRP A 42 3.03 -17.17 -4.70
N GLY A 43 1.86 -17.82 -4.58
CA GLY A 43 0.58 -17.25 -4.94
C GLY A 43 0.33 -15.93 -4.23
N VAL A 44 0.46 -15.89 -2.90
CA VAL A 44 0.30 -14.66 -2.11
C VAL A 44 1.28 -13.57 -2.55
N ALA A 45 2.56 -13.90 -2.77
CA ALA A 45 3.53 -12.93 -3.28
C ALA A 45 3.15 -12.36 -4.67
N CYS A 46 2.63 -13.20 -5.58
CA CYS A 46 2.10 -12.75 -6.87
C CYS A 46 0.84 -11.88 -6.70
N GLY A 47 -0.06 -12.26 -5.80
CA GLY A 47 -1.25 -11.47 -5.46
C GLY A 47 -0.87 -10.08 -4.94
N THR A 48 0.12 -10.01 -4.03
CA THR A 48 0.67 -8.75 -3.54
C THR A 48 1.29 -7.95 -4.68
N SER A 49 2.05 -8.59 -5.56
CA SER A 49 2.63 -7.94 -6.75
C SER A 49 1.55 -7.29 -7.63
N LEU A 50 0.40 -7.96 -7.84
CA LEU A 50 -0.74 -7.40 -8.56
C LEU A 50 -1.40 -6.21 -7.84
N ALA A 51 -1.54 -6.27 -6.51
CA ALA A 51 -2.07 -5.16 -5.72
C ALA A 51 -1.13 -3.94 -5.78
N VAL A 52 0.18 -4.17 -5.69
CA VAL A 52 1.22 -3.14 -5.77
C VAL A 52 1.29 -2.55 -7.20
N PHE A 53 1.14 -3.39 -8.23
CA PHE A 53 1.01 -2.96 -9.62
C PHE A 53 -0.15 -1.97 -9.78
N CYS A 54 -1.34 -2.29 -9.24
CA CYS A 54 -2.53 -1.46 -9.37
C CYS A 54 -2.49 -0.18 -8.53
N THR A 55 -1.79 -0.19 -7.39
CA THR A 55 -1.70 0.95 -6.48
C THR A 55 -0.49 1.82 -6.83
N LEU A 56 0.72 1.40 -6.45
CA LEU A 56 1.92 2.17 -6.71
C LEU A 56 2.22 2.34 -8.21
N GLY A 57 1.94 1.34 -9.05
CA GLY A 57 2.13 1.48 -10.50
C GLY A 57 1.24 2.57 -11.11
N TYR A 58 -0.04 2.63 -10.72
CA TYR A 58 -0.97 3.66 -11.19
C TYR A 58 -0.56 5.05 -10.69
N VAL A 59 -0.22 5.17 -9.41
CA VAL A 59 0.16 6.46 -8.78
C VAL A 59 1.46 7.02 -9.36
N ASN A 60 2.41 6.16 -9.75
CA ASN A 60 3.63 6.60 -10.45
C ASN A 60 3.33 7.24 -11.83
N SER A 61 2.15 7.02 -12.38
CA SER A 61 1.71 7.64 -13.64
C SER A 61 1.15 9.05 -13.46
N PHE A 62 1.18 9.61 -12.25
CA PHE A 62 0.67 10.95 -11.95
C PHE A 62 1.25 12.02 -12.88
N GLY A 63 2.52 11.91 -13.28
CA GLY A 63 3.13 12.88 -14.21
C GLY A 63 2.35 13.01 -15.53
N VAL A 64 1.82 11.90 -16.07
CA VAL A 64 1.01 11.91 -17.30
C VAL A 64 -0.32 12.62 -17.05
N PHE A 65 -0.95 12.37 -15.90
CA PHE A 65 -2.17 13.07 -15.48
C PHE A 65 -1.91 14.57 -15.31
N GLN A 66 -0.81 14.95 -14.67
CA GLN A 66 -0.44 16.36 -14.48
C GLN A 66 -0.25 17.10 -15.81
N THR A 67 0.45 16.50 -16.77
CA THR A 67 0.60 17.08 -18.12
C THR A 67 -0.76 17.22 -18.81
N TYR A 68 -1.59 16.18 -18.76
CA TYR A 68 -2.91 16.21 -19.38
C TYR A 68 -3.82 17.27 -18.76
N TYR A 69 -3.86 17.37 -17.42
CA TYR A 69 -4.61 18.36 -16.67
C TYR A 69 -4.20 19.79 -17.03
N THR A 70 -2.89 20.05 -17.09
CA THR A 70 -2.36 21.37 -17.46
C THR A 70 -2.74 21.78 -18.88
N GLN A 71 -2.92 20.81 -19.79
CA GLN A 71 -3.24 21.09 -21.20
C GLN A 71 -4.74 21.13 -21.50
N HIS A 72 -5.58 20.53 -20.66
CA HIS A 72 -7.01 20.35 -20.96
C HIS A 72 -7.92 20.90 -19.85
N GLN A 73 -8.22 20.09 -18.83
CA GLN A 73 -9.30 20.40 -17.88
C GLN A 73 -8.94 21.50 -16.86
N LEU A 74 -7.65 21.69 -16.60
CA LEU A 74 -7.12 22.58 -15.56
C LEU A 74 -6.12 23.56 -16.16
N SER A 75 -6.29 23.93 -17.44
CA SER A 75 -5.39 24.87 -18.14
C SER A 75 -5.38 26.27 -17.51
N ASP A 76 -6.41 26.61 -16.74
CA ASP A 76 -6.56 27.83 -15.96
C ASP A 76 -5.81 27.79 -14.60
N GLN A 77 -5.35 26.62 -14.16
CA GLN A 77 -4.68 26.43 -12.89
C GLN A 77 -3.16 26.39 -13.05
N SER A 78 -2.42 26.84 -12.03
CA SER A 78 -0.96 26.75 -12.06
C SER A 78 -0.50 25.28 -11.99
N PRO A 79 0.59 24.90 -12.68
CA PRO A 79 1.15 23.55 -12.59
C PRO A 79 1.48 23.12 -11.16
N SER A 80 1.88 24.07 -10.31
CA SER A 80 2.12 23.85 -8.87
C SER A 80 0.86 23.45 -8.11
N ARG A 81 -0.30 24.05 -8.44
CA ARG A 81 -1.59 23.69 -7.83
C ARG A 81 -2.01 22.30 -8.27
N ILE A 82 -1.81 21.93 -9.53
CA ILE A 82 -2.12 20.58 -10.02
C ILE A 82 -1.22 19.53 -9.35
N ALA A 83 0.07 19.83 -9.16
CA ALA A 83 1.02 18.94 -8.50
C ALA A 83 0.64 18.57 -7.05
N TRP A 84 -0.14 19.40 -6.36
CA TRP A 84 -0.68 19.09 -5.04
C TRP A 84 -1.58 17.85 -5.02
N ILE A 85 -2.29 17.54 -6.11
CA ILE A 85 -3.15 16.36 -6.21
C ILE A 85 -2.33 15.08 -6.02
N GLY A 86 -1.25 14.93 -6.80
CA GLY A 86 -0.36 13.78 -6.72
C GLY A 86 0.44 13.74 -5.44
N SER A 87 0.88 14.90 -4.95
CA SER A 87 1.62 15.01 -3.70
C SER A 87 0.78 14.55 -2.50
N LEU A 88 -0.48 14.99 -2.45
CA LEU A 88 -1.45 14.57 -1.45
C LEU A 88 -1.77 13.06 -1.57
N GLN A 89 -1.90 12.56 -2.79
CA GLN A 89 -2.11 11.14 -3.07
C GLN A 89 -0.97 10.29 -2.49
N PHE A 90 0.29 10.62 -2.82
CA PHE A 90 1.47 9.93 -2.31
C PHE A 90 1.59 10.02 -0.79
N TYR A 91 1.35 11.20 -0.22
CA TYR A 91 1.35 11.40 1.23
C TYR A 91 0.35 10.45 1.91
N LEU A 92 -0.90 10.43 1.46
CA LEU A 92 -1.94 9.61 2.07
C LEU A 92 -1.72 8.11 1.91
N ILE A 93 -1.09 7.64 0.82
CA ILE A 93 -0.73 6.23 0.64
C ILE A 93 0.15 5.73 1.79
N PHE A 94 1.19 6.50 2.11
CA PHE A 94 2.14 6.11 3.16
C PHE A 94 1.59 6.40 4.56
N SER A 95 0.85 7.52 4.73
CA SER A 95 0.22 7.85 6.02
C SER A 95 -0.92 6.90 6.39
N ALA A 96 -1.64 6.34 5.41
CA ALA A 96 -2.69 5.35 5.66
C ALA A 96 -2.17 4.08 6.35
N GLY A 97 -0.86 3.80 6.29
CA GLY A 97 -0.25 2.68 7.04
C GLY A 97 -0.45 2.76 8.54
N LEU A 98 -0.54 3.97 9.09
CA LEU A 98 -0.79 4.21 10.51
C LEU A 98 -2.16 3.70 10.96
N LEU A 99 -3.17 3.81 10.09
CA LEU A 99 -4.53 3.34 10.33
C LEU A 99 -4.72 1.90 9.85
N ALA A 100 -4.07 1.53 8.74
CA ALA A 100 -4.18 0.21 8.15
C ALA A 100 -3.55 -0.88 9.04
N GLY A 101 -2.48 -0.59 9.78
CA GLY A 101 -1.86 -1.54 10.71
C GLY A 101 -2.84 -2.07 11.77
N PRO A 102 -3.40 -1.21 12.64
CA PRO A 102 -4.40 -1.62 13.63
C PRO A 102 -5.65 -2.27 13.02
N LEU A 103 -6.07 -1.80 11.83
CA LEU A 103 -7.22 -2.37 11.13
C LEU A 103 -6.94 -3.80 10.62
N PHE A 104 -5.74 -4.03 10.09
CA PHE A 104 -5.27 -5.33 9.63
C PHE A 104 -5.12 -6.31 10.78
N ASP A 105 -4.52 -5.88 11.90
CA ASP A 105 -4.36 -6.74 13.07
C ASP A 105 -5.70 -7.30 13.59
N ARG A 106 -6.79 -6.52 13.49
CA ARG A 106 -8.12 -6.88 14.02
C ARG A 106 -9.00 -7.61 13.01
N HIS A 107 -9.09 -7.09 11.79
CA HIS A 107 -10.04 -7.60 10.78
C HIS A 107 -9.36 -8.52 9.77
N GLY A 108 -8.03 -8.51 9.75
CA GLY A 108 -7.26 -9.30 8.84
C GLY A 108 -7.51 -8.92 7.37
N ALA A 109 -7.48 -9.92 6.51
CA ALA A 109 -7.45 -9.76 5.05
C ALA A 109 -8.81 -9.32 4.53
N LYS A 110 -9.82 -9.35 5.41
CA LYS A 110 -11.18 -8.88 5.15
C LYS A 110 -11.21 -7.38 4.87
N ILE A 111 -10.21 -6.61 5.29
CA ILE A 111 -10.12 -5.17 4.95
C ILE A 111 -9.70 -4.93 3.49
N LEU A 112 -9.11 -5.92 2.83
CA LEU A 112 -8.56 -5.76 1.49
C LEU A 112 -9.67 -5.55 0.45
N LEU A 113 -10.76 -6.33 0.54
CA LEU A 113 -11.89 -6.25 -0.38
C LEU A 113 -12.61 -4.88 -0.33
N PRO A 114 -13.07 -4.36 0.83
CA PRO A 114 -13.71 -3.04 0.87
C PRO A 114 -12.77 -1.93 0.44
N SER A 115 -11.48 -2.01 0.80
CA SER A 115 -10.48 -1.00 0.40
C SER A 115 -10.25 -1.01 -1.12
N ALA A 116 -10.21 -2.19 -1.75
CA ALA A 116 -10.09 -2.32 -3.19
C ALA A 116 -11.33 -1.78 -3.93
N ILE A 117 -12.54 -2.02 -3.40
CA ILE A 117 -13.78 -1.47 -3.97
C ILE A 117 -13.76 0.06 -3.90
N ILE A 118 -13.38 0.63 -2.76
CA ILE A 118 -13.27 2.08 -2.59
C ILE A 118 -12.21 2.67 -3.52
N TYR A 119 -11.08 1.98 -3.71
CA TYR A 119 -10.02 2.42 -4.62
C TYR A 119 -10.48 2.42 -6.09
N VAL A 120 -11.17 1.36 -6.54
CA VAL A 120 -11.75 1.35 -7.89
C VAL A 120 -12.80 2.45 -8.04
N ALA A 121 -13.65 2.66 -7.02
CA ALA A 121 -14.64 3.73 -7.04
C ALA A 121 -13.97 5.11 -7.14
N SER A 122 -12.85 5.34 -6.44
CA SER A 122 -12.02 6.54 -6.57
C SER A 122 -11.57 6.76 -8.02
N VAL A 123 -11.00 5.74 -8.67
CA VAL A 123 -10.54 5.83 -10.06
C VAL A 123 -11.72 6.13 -11.00
N MET A 124 -12.86 5.49 -10.78
CA MET A 124 -14.08 5.74 -11.57
C MET A 124 -14.66 7.15 -11.35
N LEU A 125 -14.54 7.70 -10.14
CA LEU A 125 -14.93 9.08 -9.84
C LEU A 125 -13.97 10.09 -10.48
N THR A 126 -12.67 9.78 -10.54
CA THR A 126 -11.69 10.62 -11.25
C THR A 126 -12.02 10.75 -12.74
N SER A 127 -12.60 9.73 -13.37
CA SER A 127 -13.02 9.77 -14.78
C SER A 127 -14.07 10.84 -15.09
N ILE A 128 -14.95 11.16 -14.14
CA ILE A 128 -16.02 12.15 -14.31
C ILE A 128 -15.68 13.52 -13.70
N ALA A 129 -14.50 13.65 -13.10
CA ALA A 129 -14.06 14.89 -12.50
C ALA A 129 -13.78 15.95 -13.58
N SER A 130 -14.33 17.14 -13.37
CA SER A 130 -14.14 18.31 -14.23
C SER A 130 -13.37 19.45 -13.56
N GLU A 131 -13.50 19.58 -12.23
CA GLU A 131 -12.93 20.69 -11.47
C GLU A 131 -11.78 20.23 -10.56
N TYR A 132 -10.89 21.16 -10.22
CA TYR A 132 -9.74 20.92 -9.35
C TYR A 132 -10.10 20.21 -8.04
N TRP A 133 -11.18 20.65 -7.37
CA TRP A 133 -11.64 20.05 -6.12
C TRP A 133 -12.11 18.61 -6.29
N HIS A 134 -12.71 18.26 -7.44
CA HIS A 134 -13.09 16.89 -7.75
C HIS A 134 -11.85 15.98 -7.85
N PHE A 135 -10.77 16.45 -8.46
CA PHE A 135 -9.51 15.69 -8.54
C PHE A 135 -8.82 15.54 -7.19
N ILE A 136 -8.79 16.60 -6.38
CA ILE A 136 -8.24 16.54 -5.02
C ILE A 136 -8.97 15.50 -4.18
N LEU A 137 -10.31 15.49 -4.22
CA LEU A 137 -11.10 14.57 -3.40
C LEU A 137 -11.07 13.13 -3.94
N ALA A 138 -11.29 12.92 -5.24
CA ALA A 138 -11.39 11.59 -5.82
C ALA A 138 -10.03 10.90 -5.97
N GLN A 139 -9.02 11.62 -6.51
CA GLN A 139 -7.71 11.06 -6.81
C GLN A 139 -6.74 11.23 -5.65
N GLY A 140 -6.67 12.43 -5.08
CA GLY A 140 -5.79 12.75 -3.95
C GLY A 140 -6.21 12.04 -2.67
N VAL A 141 -7.35 12.44 -2.11
CA VAL A 141 -7.81 11.98 -0.79
C VAL A 141 -8.31 10.54 -0.84
N LEU A 142 -9.37 10.29 -1.59
CA LEU A 142 -10.01 8.97 -1.63
C LEU A 142 -9.07 7.94 -2.26
N GLY A 143 -8.45 8.29 -3.38
CA GLY A 143 -7.49 7.42 -4.08
C GLY A 143 -6.24 7.13 -3.26
N GLY A 144 -5.62 8.13 -2.64
CA GLY A 144 -4.44 7.93 -1.79
C GLY A 144 -4.74 7.12 -0.54
N PHE A 145 -5.82 7.44 0.17
CA PHE A 145 -6.20 6.72 1.39
C PHE A 145 -6.55 5.26 1.13
N SER A 146 -7.40 5.00 0.14
CA SER A 146 -7.84 3.63 -0.20
C SER A 146 -6.70 2.77 -0.76
N SER A 147 -5.84 3.32 -1.61
CA SER A 147 -4.66 2.58 -2.11
C SER A 147 -3.68 2.24 -1.00
N GLY A 148 -3.46 3.15 -0.04
CA GLY A 148 -2.68 2.85 1.17
C GLY A 148 -3.31 1.72 1.99
N MET A 149 -4.64 1.73 2.18
CA MET A 149 -5.34 0.65 2.87
C MET A 149 -5.31 -0.70 2.14
N VAL A 150 -5.09 -0.74 0.82
CA VAL A 150 -4.84 -1.97 0.05
C VAL A 150 -3.37 -2.40 0.15
N LEU A 151 -2.45 -1.45 0.07
CA LEU A 151 -1.01 -1.69 0.01
C LEU A 151 -0.45 -2.31 1.30
N ASN A 152 -0.83 -1.74 2.44
CA ASN A 152 -0.35 -2.18 3.75
C ASN A 152 -0.67 -3.64 4.08
N PRO A 153 -1.93 -4.12 4.01
CA PRO A 153 -2.25 -5.51 4.29
C PRO A 153 -1.60 -6.49 3.29
N ALA A 154 -1.48 -6.10 2.02
CA ALA A 154 -0.81 -6.91 1.01
C ALA A 154 0.69 -7.10 1.33
N PHE A 155 1.37 -6.02 1.74
CA PHE A 155 2.76 -6.10 2.22
C PHE A 155 2.91 -6.83 3.55
N ALA A 156 1.93 -6.74 4.44
CA ALA A 156 1.97 -7.41 5.72
C ALA A 156 1.74 -8.93 5.59
N ALA A 157 0.92 -9.38 4.64
CA ALA A 157 0.62 -10.79 4.42
C ALA A 157 1.81 -11.57 3.84
N THR A 158 2.54 -11.01 2.87
CA THR A 158 3.65 -11.68 2.17
C THR A 158 4.73 -12.26 3.09
N PRO A 159 5.32 -11.51 4.05
CA PRO A 159 6.37 -12.02 4.92
C PRO A 159 5.87 -13.04 5.96
N GLN A 160 4.56 -13.18 6.17
CA GLN A 160 4.03 -14.19 7.10
C GLN A 160 4.19 -15.62 6.56
N TYR A 161 4.41 -15.76 5.26
CA TYR A 161 4.60 -17.05 4.60
C TYR A 161 6.08 -17.42 4.41
N PHE A 162 7.02 -16.48 4.56
CA PHE A 162 8.42 -16.71 4.25
C PHE A 162 9.33 -16.28 5.40
N PHE A 163 10.16 -17.19 5.90
CA PHE A 163 11.24 -16.90 6.84
C PHE A 163 12.58 -16.81 6.10
N LYS A 164 12.98 -17.89 5.38
CA LYS A 164 14.29 -17.96 4.70
C LYS A 164 14.35 -17.15 3.40
N ASN A 165 13.27 -17.13 2.62
CA ASN A 165 13.19 -16.45 1.31
C ASN A 165 12.42 -15.12 1.34
N ARG A 166 12.34 -14.48 2.51
CA ARG A 166 11.53 -13.26 2.72
C ARG A 166 11.95 -12.11 1.80
N GLY A 167 13.26 -11.94 1.57
CA GLY A 167 13.79 -10.91 0.68
C GLY A 167 13.34 -11.10 -0.78
N ALA A 168 13.40 -12.33 -1.30
CA ALA A 168 12.97 -12.63 -2.66
C ALA A 168 11.45 -12.44 -2.84
N ALA A 169 10.64 -12.87 -1.86
CA ALA A 169 9.19 -12.70 -1.91
C ALA A 169 8.76 -11.23 -1.86
N MET A 170 9.41 -10.42 -1.01
CA MET A 170 9.20 -8.97 -0.95
C MET A 170 9.68 -8.28 -2.25
N GLY A 171 10.82 -8.71 -2.80
CA GLY A 171 11.32 -8.21 -4.09
C GLY A 171 10.34 -8.47 -5.23
N LEU A 172 9.78 -9.68 -5.32
CA LEU A 172 8.74 -10.02 -6.30
C LEU A 172 7.47 -9.17 -6.12
N SER A 173 7.09 -8.92 -4.88
CA SER A 173 5.94 -8.07 -4.56
C SER A 173 6.16 -6.62 -5.03
N ILE A 174 7.36 -6.08 -4.82
CA ILE A 174 7.72 -4.71 -5.25
C ILE A 174 7.89 -4.62 -6.77
N ALA A 175 8.36 -5.68 -7.43
CA ALA A 175 8.55 -5.71 -8.87
C ALA A 175 7.26 -5.35 -9.65
N GLY A 176 6.09 -5.69 -9.11
CA GLY A 176 4.79 -5.29 -9.66
C GLY A 176 4.63 -3.78 -9.78
N SER A 177 5.15 -3.00 -8.81
CA SER A 177 5.13 -1.53 -8.87
C SER A 177 5.89 -1.01 -10.08
N SER A 178 7.07 -1.58 -10.37
CA SER A 178 7.93 -1.15 -11.46
C SER A 178 7.30 -1.45 -12.81
N ILE A 179 6.72 -2.65 -12.95
CA ILE A 179 6.04 -3.03 -14.20
C ILE A 179 4.82 -2.11 -14.43
N GLY A 180 4.02 -1.84 -13.39
CA GLY A 180 2.90 -0.91 -13.49
C GLY A 180 3.33 0.52 -13.79
N GLY A 181 4.41 0.99 -13.15
CA GLY A 181 4.99 2.31 -13.37
C GLY A 181 5.58 2.52 -14.76
N VAL A 182 5.74 1.47 -15.57
CA VAL A 182 6.13 1.56 -16.99
C VAL A 182 4.91 1.41 -17.89
N ILE A 183 4.02 0.47 -17.60
CA ILE A 183 2.85 0.17 -18.45
C ILE A 183 1.84 1.31 -18.46
N PHE A 184 1.45 1.83 -17.28
CA PHE A 184 0.42 2.86 -17.18
C PHE A 184 0.80 4.19 -17.86
N PRO A 185 2.00 4.78 -17.65
CA PRO A 185 2.33 6.05 -18.31
C PRO A 185 2.58 5.89 -19.81
N LEU A 186 2.86 4.69 -20.31
CA LEU A 186 2.91 4.42 -21.75
C LEU A 186 1.53 4.20 -22.37
N ALA A 187 0.58 3.64 -21.61
CA ALA A 187 -0.77 3.36 -22.07
C ALA A 187 -1.67 4.61 -22.03
N LEU A 188 -1.59 5.40 -20.95
CA LEU A 188 -2.45 6.55 -20.68
C LEU A 188 -2.51 7.58 -21.82
N PRO A 189 -1.39 8.10 -22.36
CA PRO A 189 -1.42 9.12 -23.41
C PRO A 189 -2.13 8.61 -24.67
N ARG A 190 -1.82 7.39 -25.10
CA ARG A 190 -2.45 6.75 -26.26
C ARG A 190 -3.96 6.55 -26.08
N LEU A 191 -4.38 6.30 -24.85
CA LEU A 191 -5.78 6.14 -24.49
C LEU A 191 -6.49 7.51 -24.47
N PHE A 192 -5.84 8.55 -23.94
CA PHE A 192 -6.36 9.91 -23.98
C PHE A 192 -6.61 10.37 -25.42
N ASP A 193 -5.67 10.13 -26.34
CA ASP A 193 -5.81 10.53 -27.73
C ASP A 193 -6.94 9.78 -28.47
N LYS A 194 -7.16 8.50 -28.16
CA LYS A 194 -8.11 7.64 -28.89
C LYS A 194 -9.55 7.69 -28.36
N VAL A 195 -9.72 7.67 -27.04
CA VAL A 195 -11.04 7.53 -26.40
C VAL A 195 -11.40 8.71 -25.48
N GLY A 196 -10.48 9.65 -25.30
CA GLY A 196 -10.64 10.79 -24.39
C GLY A 196 -10.38 10.42 -22.93
N PHE A 197 -10.24 11.45 -22.09
CA PHE A 197 -9.90 11.33 -20.67
C PHE A 197 -10.85 10.39 -19.89
N GLY A 198 -12.15 10.63 -19.96
CA GLY A 198 -13.12 9.90 -19.15
C GLY A 198 -13.10 8.39 -19.44
N TRP A 199 -13.14 8.00 -20.71
CA TRP A 199 -13.10 6.58 -21.10
C TRP A 199 -11.73 5.95 -20.91
N ALA A 200 -10.64 6.70 -21.06
CA ALA A 200 -9.30 6.22 -20.76
C ALA A 200 -9.17 5.81 -19.30
N VAL A 201 -9.59 6.68 -18.37
CA VAL A 201 -9.53 6.41 -16.93
C VAL A 201 -10.46 5.27 -16.54
N ARG A 202 -11.66 5.15 -17.14
CA ARG A 202 -12.56 4.00 -16.92
C ARG A 202 -11.93 2.69 -17.38
N THR A 203 -11.31 2.67 -18.55
CA THR A 203 -10.66 1.47 -19.09
C THR A 203 -9.57 0.97 -18.14
N ILE A 204 -8.75 1.88 -17.63
CA ILE A 204 -7.74 1.56 -16.61
C ILE A 204 -8.40 1.12 -15.30
N GLY A 205 -9.48 1.78 -14.88
CA GLY A 205 -10.28 1.39 -13.72
C GLY A 205 -10.82 -0.05 -13.83
N PHE A 206 -11.27 -0.48 -15.00
CA PHE A 206 -11.71 -1.87 -15.22
C PHE A 206 -10.55 -2.87 -15.19
N ILE A 207 -9.39 -2.50 -15.74
CA ILE A 207 -8.17 -3.32 -15.64
C ILE A 207 -7.76 -3.48 -14.17
N ILE A 208 -7.73 -2.36 -13.43
CA ILE A 208 -7.42 -2.35 -11.99
C ILE A 208 -8.43 -3.20 -11.21
N LEU A 209 -9.73 -3.11 -11.52
CA LEU A 209 -10.77 -3.91 -10.89
C LEU A 209 -10.53 -5.42 -11.12
N ALA A 210 -10.25 -5.84 -12.35
CA ALA A 210 -9.99 -7.24 -12.66
C ALA A 210 -8.75 -7.76 -11.91
N LEU A 211 -7.65 -7.00 -11.94
CA LEU A 211 -6.40 -7.38 -11.28
C LEU A 211 -6.52 -7.37 -9.75
N LEU A 212 -7.22 -6.39 -9.17
CA LEU A 212 -7.46 -6.33 -7.73
C LEU A 212 -8.43 -7.41 -7.27
N ALA A 213 -9.45 -7.76 -8.05
CA ALA A 213 -10.34 -8.88 -7.73
C ALA A 213 -9.54 -10.19 -7.64
N ILE A 214 -8.68 -10.46 -8.63
CA ILE A 214 -7.78 -11.61 -8.62
C ILE A 214 -6.85 -11.56 -7.39
N SER A 215 -6.21 -10.41 -7.14
CA SER A 215 -5.33 -10.21 -5.99
C SER A 215 -6.05 -10.48 -4.65
N CYS A 216 -7.27 -9.98 -4.47
CA CYS A 216 -8.06 -10.18 -3.26
C CYS A 216 -8.43 -11.65 -3.03
N THR A 217 -8.64 -12.44 -4.09
CA THR A 217 -8.93 -13.89 -3.94
C THR A 217 -7.69 -14.71 -3.59
N ILE A 218 -6.51 -14.27 -4.07
CA ILE A 218 -5.23 -14.95 -3.88
C ILE A 218 -4.63 -14.62 -2.52
N ILE A 219 -4.69 -13.36 -2.09
CA ILE A 219 -4.19 -12.90 -0.79
C ILE A 219 -5.12 -13.45 0.29
N LYS A 220 -4.66 -14.50 0.97
CA LYS A 220 -5.28 -15.02 2.19
C LYS A 220 -4.31 -14.84 3.34
N GLU A 221 -4.83 -14.45 4.49
CA GLU A 221 -4.06 -14.44 5.71
C GLU A 221 -3.86 -15.83 6.30
N ARG A 222 -2.72 -15.98 6.96
CA ARG A 222 -2.35 -17.19 7.68
C ARG A 222 -2.53 -17.04 9.19
N LEU A 223 -2.31 -15.83 9.73
CA LEU A 223 -2.37 -15.57 11.17
C LEU A 223 -3.81 -15.26 11.59
N PRO A 224 -4.33 -15.85 12.68
CA PRO A 224 -5.64 -15.50 13.22
C PRO A 224 -5.63 -14.04 13.71
N PRO A 225 -6.72 -13.28 13.49
CA PRO A 225 -6.79 -11.86 13.86
C PRO A 225 -6.56 -11.67 15.36
N ARG A 226 -5.61 -10.78 15.70
CA ARG A 226 -5.25 -10.47 17.08
C ARG A 226 -6.33 -9.55 17.66
N LYS A 227 -7.03 -9.99 18.71
CA LYS A 227 -8.09 -9.22 19.40
C LYS A 227 -7.52 -8.09 20.29
N ASN A 228 -6.50 -7.36 19.86
CA ASN A 228 -5.92 -6.27 20.66
C ASN A 228 -6.56 -4.90 20.38
N LYS A 229 -6.46 -4.00 21.36
CA LYS A 229 -7.21 -2.75 21.49
C LYS A 229 -6.93 -1.79 20.30
N PHE A 230 -8.01 -1.18 19.78
CA PHE A 230 -8.08 -0.28 18.60
C PHE A 230 -7.10 0.91 18.64
N PHE A 231 -6.71 1.34 19.84
CA PHE A 231 -5.71 2.36 20.06
C PHE A 231 -4.68 1.85 21.07
N LEU A 232 -3.42 1.79 20.64
CA LEU A 232 -2.26 1.85 21.52
C LEU A 232 -1.78 3.30 21.49
N PRO A 233 -2.35 4.21 22.30
CA PRO A 233 -1.87 5.60 22.39
C PRO A 233 -0.38 5.65 22.80
N ARG A 234 0.14 4.55 23.37
CA ARG A 234 1.55 4.32 23.67
C ARG A 234 2.47 4.35 22.43
N ALA A 235 1.99 3.97 21.25
CA ALA A 235 2.76 4.02 20.01
C ALA A 235 2.95 5.46 19.47
N PHE A 236 2.01 6.37 19.80
CA PHE A 236 2.14 7.81 19.52
C PHE A 236 2.97 8.55 20.57
N THR A 237 3.35 7.90 21.67
CA THR A 237 4.22 8.48 22.72
C THR A 237 5.69 8.16 22.48
N GLU A 238 6.00 7.18 21.64
CA GLU A 238 7.36 6.84 21.24
C GLU A 238 7.88 7.86 20.22
N ILE A 239 8.67 8.82 20.72
CA ILE A 239 9.31 9.89 19.94
C ILE A 239 10.05 9.32 18.71
N THR A 240 10.67 8.15 18.81
CA THR A 240 11.36 7.50 17.69
C THR A 240 10.41 7.05 16.58
N TYR A 241 9.20 6.58 16.91
CA TYR A 241 8.20 6.16 15.93
C TYR A 241 7.58 7.37 15.22
N VAL A 242 7.25 8.43 15.98
CA VAL A 242 6.76 9.70 15.41
C VAL A 242 7.84 10.37 14.57
N LEU A 243 9.12 10.36 14.99
CA LEU A 243 10.23 10.89 14.22
C LEU A 243 10.48 10.11 12.93
N ILE A 244 10.39 8.78 12.93
CA ILE A 244 10.56 7.98 11.70
C ILE A 244 9.40 8.23 10.72
N ILE A 245 8.17 8.37 11.22
CA ILE A 245 6.99 8.65 10.39
C ILE A 245 7.02 10.07 9.88
N ALA A 246 7.31 11.05 10.74
CA ALA A 246 7.43 12.45 10.36
C ALA A 246 8.61 12.63 9.40
N ALA A 247 9.78 12.06 9.67
CA ALA A 247 10.94 12.11 8.78
C ALA A 247 10.69 11.37 7.47
N GLY A 248 10.00 10.23 7.46
CA GLY A 248 9.63 9.53 6.23
C GLY A 248 8.62 10.31 5.38
N SER A 249 7.64 10.95 6.03
CA SER A 249 6.63 11.77 5.37
C SER A 249 7.22 13.09 4.85
N PHE A 250 8.05 13.77 5.66
CA PHE A 250 8.75 15.00 5.29
C PHE A 250 9.85 14.75 4.26
N SER A 251 10.63 13.66 4.38
CA SER A 251 11.66 13.31 3.40
C SER A 251 11.06 13.15 2.02
N ARG A 252 9.88 12.52 1.89
CA ARG A 252 9.18 12.36 0.61
C ARG A 252 8.66 13.69 0.05
N ILE A 253 8.12 14.57 0.89
CA ILE A 253 7.68 15.91 0.48
C ILE A 253 8.89 16.77 0.04
N ILE A 254 9.99 16.72 0.80
CA ILE A 254 11.24 17.45 0.51
C ILE A 254 11.93 16.90 -0.74
N TYR A 255 12.00 15.58 -0.93
CA TYR A 255 12.56 14.97 -2.15
C TYR A 255 11.76 15.37 -3.39
N THR A 256 10.43 15.45 -3.26
CA THR A 256 9.54 15.85 -4.36
C THR A 256 9.70 17.34 -4.68
N LEU A 257 9.83 18.21 -3.68
CA LEU A 257 10.11 19.63 -3.86
C LEU A 257 11.52 19.90 -4.42
N ILE A 258 12.53 19.16 -3.98
CA ILE A 258 13.93 19.30 -4.45
C ILE A 258 14.12 18.72 -5.86
N CYS A 259 13.45 17.63 -6.22
CA CYS A 259 13.53 17.08 -7.59
C CYS A 259 12.68 17.86 -8.60
N LEU A 260 11.55 18.45 -8.19
CA LEU A 260 10.71 19.24 -9.09
C LEU A 260 11.14 20.71 -9.18
N GLY A 261 11.74 21.27 -8.14
CA GLY A 261 12.24 22.66 -8.12
C GLY A 261 13.12 23.05 -9.32
N PRO A 262 14.12 22.24 -9.72
CA PRO A 262 15.01 22.58 -10.83
C PRO A 262 14.43 22.29 -12.23
N MET A 263 13.21 21.73 -12.36
CA MET A 263 12.54 21.61 -13.66
C MET A 263 11.65 22.81 -14.01
N TYR A 264 11.54 23.80 -13.11
CA TYR A 264 10.73 25.02 -13.32
C TYR A 264 11.55 26.31 -13.38
N TYR A 265 12.87 26.21 -13.58
CA TYR A 265 13.75 27.32 -13.92
C TYR A 265 14.41 27.10 -15.28
#